data_AF-A0A0F8XXX4-F1
#
_entry.id   AF-A0A0F8XXX4-F1
#
_cell.length_a   1.000
_cell.length_b   1.000
_cell.length_c   1.000
_cell.angle_alpha   90.00
_cell.angle_beta   90.00
_cell.angle_gamma   90.00
#
_symmetry.space_group_name_H-M   'P 1'
#
loop_
_entity.id
_entity.type
_entity.pdbx_description
1 polymer ?
#
loop_
_entity_poly.entity_id
_entity_poly.type
_entity_poly.pdbx_seq_one_letter_code
_entity_poly.pdbx_strand_id
1 'polypeptide(L)'
;MPSIVVDMDPATATIAADRADAVVIPTSMVIDNDGGGADRTIKIQDVFTASVTNGDSSPSADKTVDRFRITVIQGDIISLSEEDLKGVKCLGKMQVNSDAVDAACYVTVGYKHE
;
A
#
# COMPACT_ATOMS: atom_id res chain seq x y z
N MET A 1 15.32 8.62 -0.93
CA MET A 1 13.88 8.41 -0.68
C MET A 1 13.75 7.06 0.03
N PRO A 2 12.97 6.96 1.12
CA PRO A 2 12.75 5.67 1.76
C PRO A 2 12.02 4.71 0.81
N SER A 3 12.39 3.44 0.89
CA SER A 3 11.71 2.35 0.19
C SER A 3 11.59 1.18 1.14
N ILE A 4 10.48 0.45 1.05
CA ILE A 4 10.25 -0.75 1.85
C ILE A 4 9.88 -1.88 0.90
N VAL A 5 10.52 -3.04 1.11
CA VAL A 5 10.17 -4.31 0.48
C VAL A 5 9.33 -5.09 1.48
N VAL A 6 8.22 -5.64 1.01
CA VAL A 6 7.31 -6.48 1.78
C VAL A 6 7.00 -7.73 0.97
N ASP A 7 7.03 -8.89 1.60
CA ASP A 7 6.31 -10.05 1.07
C ASP A 7 4.81 -9.86 1.32
N MET A 8 3.97 -10.55 0.55
CA MET A 8 2.52 -10.56 0.77
C MET A 8 2.10 -11.65 1.76
N ASP A 9 2.94 -11.99 2.73
CA ASP A 9 2.64 -12.87 3.87
C ASP A 9 2.92 -12.15 5.21
N PRO A 10 1.99 -11.32 5.71
CA PRO A 10 0.55 -11.34 5.44
C PRO A 10 0.11 -10.50 4.22
N ALA A 11 -1.10 -10.75 3.71
CA ALA A 11 -1.69 -10.08 2.53
C ALA A 11 -1.89 -8.56 2.69
N THR A 12 -1.56 -7.98 3.83
CA THR A 12 -1.57 -6.53 4.05
C THR A 12 -0.30 -6.13 4.78
N ALA A 13 0.44 -5.20 4.20
CA ALA A 13 1.66 -4.67 4.77
C ALA A 13 1.61 -3.14 4.88
N THR A 14 2.15 -2.62 5.99
CA THR A 14 2.22 -1.18 6.22
C THR A 14 3.50 -0.62 5.62
N ILE A 15 3.38 0.36 4.73
CA ILE A 15 4.53 1.02 4.11
C ILE A 15 4.89 2.31 4.84
N ALA A 16 3.88 3.09 5.21
CA ALA A 16 4.10 4.30 5.99
C ALA A 16 3.03 4.40 7.06
N ALA A 17 3.45 4.59 8.31
CA ALA A 17 2.55 4.91 9.41
C ALA A 17 1.87 6.27 9.18
N ASP A 18 0.72 6.46 9.80
CA ASP A 18 0.07 7.76 9.85
C ASP A 18 0.98 8.79 10.54
N ARG A 19 0.96 10.02 10.04
CA ARG A 19 1.71 11.15 10.57
C ARG A 19 0.87 12.41 10.41
N ALA A 20 0.65 13.10 11.53
CA ALA A 20 -0.05 14.38 11.55
C ALA A 20 0.57 15.39 10.57
N ASP A 21 -0.30 16.07 9.82
CA ASP A 21 0.04 17.13 8.86
C ASP A 21 1.04 16.69 7.77
N ALA A 22 1.07 15.40 7.42
CA ALA A 22 1.93 14.88 6.36
C ALA A 22 1.12 14.09 5.34
N VAL A 23 1.54 14.16 4.07
CA VAL A 23 0.96 13.36 2.99
C VAL A 23 1.99 12.33 2.52
N VAL A 24 1.59 11.06 2.42
CA VAL A 24 2.44 10.01 1.86
C VAL A 24 2.18 9.89 0.35
N ILE A 25 3.23 10.04 -0.44
CA ILE A 25 3.17 9.97 -1.90
C ILE A 25 4.07 8.81 -2.36
N PRO A 26 3.52 7.75 -2.97
CA PRO A 26 4.32 6.70 -3.57
C PRO A 26 5.02 7.23 -4.82
N THR A 27 6.31 6.93 -4.97
CA THR A 27 7.16 7.41 -6.06
C THR A 27 7.61 6.29 -6.99
N SER A 28 7.57 5.05 -6.52
CA SER A 28 7.88 3.86 -7.32
C SER A 28 7.22 2.64 -6.70
N MET A 29 6.85 1.68 -7.54
CA MET A 29 6.33 0.41 -7.06
C MET A 29 6.84 -0.71 -7.96
N VAL A 30 7.42 -1.76 -7.38
CA VAL A 30 7.79 -2.97 -8.10
C VAL A 30 7.02 -4.12 -7.48
N ILE A 31 6.32 -4.89 -8.30
CA ILE A 31 5.59 -6.09 -7.90
C ILE A 31 6.22 -7.26 -8.62
N ASP A 32 6.82 -8.16 -7.86
CA ASP A 32 7.39 -9.41 -8.33
C ASP A 32 6.43 -10.55 -7.97
N ASN A 33 5.74 -11.07 -8.98
CA ASN A 33 4.86 -12.22 -8.86
C ASN A 33 5.40 -13.42 -9.67
N ASP A 34 6.71 -13.44 -9.95
CA ASP A 34 7.34 -14.51 -10.72
C ASP A 34 7.24 -15.86 -9.99
N GLY A 35 7.53 -15.83 -8.68
CA GLY A 35 7.40 -16.98 -7.78
C GLY A 35 5.98 -17.25 -7.26
N GLY A 36 5.01 -16.41 -7.60
CA GLY A 36 3.66 -16.44 -7.02
C GLY A 36 2.87 -17.70 -7.39
N GLY A 37 1.86 -18.02 -6.56
CA GLY A 37 1.00 -19.19 -6.77
C GLY A 37 -0.18 -18.96 -7.73
N ALA A 38 -0.51 -17.71 -8.03
CA ALA A 38 -1.63 -17.29 -8.90
C ALA A 38 -1.47 -15.82 -9.31
N ASP A 39 -2.34 -15.33 -10.19
CA ASP A 39 -2.50 -13.90 -10.46
C ASP A 39 -2.88 -13.16 -9.16
N ARG A 40 -2.31 -11.96 -8.97
CA ARG A 40 -2.50 -11.16 -7.75
C ARG A 40 -3.05 -9.79 -8.06
N THR A 41 -4.01 -9.35 -7.26
CA THR A 41 -4.50 -7.97 -7.30
C THR A 41 -3.88 -7.19 -6.15
N ILE A 42 -2.95 -6.30 -6.48
CA ILE A 42 -2.27 -5.46 -5.50
C ILE A 42 -2.91 -4.07 -5.47
N LYS A 43 -3.12 -3.54 -4.26
CA LYS A 43 -3.75 -2.26 -3.99
C LYS A 43 -2.86 -1.40 -3.11
N ILE A 44 -2.85 -0.09 -3.36
CA ILE A 44 -2.40 0.90 -2.37
C ILE A 44 -3.64 1.41 -1.66
N GLN A 45 -3.62 1.31 -0.33
CA GLN A 45 -4.72 1.69 0.55
C GLN A 45 -4.31 2.84 1.46
N ASP A 46 -5.24 3.79 1.61
CA ASP A 46 -5.17 4.90 2.54
C ASP A 46 -6.08 4.60 3.72
N VAL A 47 -5.49 4.43 4.91
CA VAL A 47 -6.22 4.01 6.10
C VAL A 47 -6.28 5.14 7.12
N PHE A 48 -7.49 5.57 7.41
CA PHE A 48 -7.81 6.60 8.38
C PHE A 48 -8.28 5.97 9.68
N THR A 49 -7.46 6.12 10.72
CA THR A 49 -7.86 5.78 12.09
C THR A 49 -8.42 7.04 12.76
N ALA A 50 -9.67 6.99 13.22
CA ALA A 50 -10.27 8.14 13.89
C ALA A 50 -9.58 8.39 15.25
N SER A 51 -9.19 9.65 15.52
CA SER A 51 -8.60 10.02 16.81
C SER A 51 -9.65 10.11 17.92
N VAL A 52 -9.31 9.61 19.11
CA VAL A 52 -10.09 9.71 20.37
C VAL A 52 -10.37 11.17 20.78
N THR A 53 -9.57 12.14 20.31
CA THR A 53 -9.77 13.56 20.62
C THR A 53 -11.00 14.18 19.96
N ASN A 54 -11.64 13.48 19.03
CA ASN A 54 -12.86 13.94 18.34
C ASN A 54 -14.15 13.73 19.15
N GLY A 55 -14.04 13.45 20.46
CA GLY A 55 -15.20 13.30 21.35
C GLY A 55 -15.94 11.98 21.21
N ASP A 56 -15.39 11.03 20.46
CA ASP A 56 -15.91 9.67 20.35
C ASP A 56 -15.19 8.77 21.35
N SER A 57 -15.91 8.29 22.37
CA SER A 57 -15.36 7.39 23.40
C SER A 57 -14.98 6.01 22.86
N SER A 58 -15.39 5.69 21.63
CA SER A 58 -15.08 4.45 20.94
C SER A 58 -14.96 4.73 19.44
N PRO A 59 -13.84 5.32 18.97
CA PRO A 59 -13.67 5.66 17.57
C PRO A 59 -13.99 4.44 16.69
N SER A 60 -14.98 4.59 15.81
CA SER A 60 -15.37 3.54 14.87
C SER A 60 -14.17 3.08 14.04
N ALA A 61 -14.16 1.80 13.66
CA ALA A 61 -13.10 1.11 12.94
C ALA A 61 -12.44 1.93 11.81
N ASP A 62 -11.18 1.59 11.54
CA ASP A 62 -10.37 2.14 10.45
C ASP A 62 -11.18 2.28 9.14
N LYS A 63 -11.19 3.48 8.57
CA LYS A 63 -11.74 3.71 7.23
C LYS A 63 -10.64 3.51 6.20
N THR A 64 -10.79 2.48 5.38
CA THR A 64 -9.85 2.15 4.31
C THR A 64 -10.38 2.63 2.96
N VAL A 65 -9.55 3.36 2.22
CA VAL A 65 -9.84 3.81 0.85
C VAL A 65 -8.80 3.25 -0.10
N ASP A 66 -9.24 2.50 -1.10
CA ASP A 66 -8.37 2.04 -2.19
C ASP A 66 -8.00 3.24 -3.08
N ARG A 67 -6.71 3.58 -3.16
CA ARG A 67 -6.20 4.70 -3.97
C ARG A 67 -5.64 4.24 -5.32
N PHE A 68 -5.16 3.00 -5.39
CA PHE A 68 -4.61 2.40 -6.59
C PHE A 68 -4.89 0.90 -6.59
N ARG A 69 -5.02 0.31 -7.78
CA ARG A 69 -5.21 -1.13 -7.97
C ARG A 69 -4.58 -1.56 -9.29
N ILE A 70 -3.86 -2.68 -9.25
CA ILE A 70 -3.32 -3.34 -10.44
C ILE A 70 -3.40 -4.86 -10.26
N THR A 71 -3.58 -5.58 -11.35
CA THR A 71 -3.47 -7.04 -11.39
C THR A 71 -2.14 -7.40 -12.04
N VAL A 72 -1.40 -8.29 -11.39
CA VAL A 72 -0.12 -8.83 -11.86
C VAL A 72 -0.30 -10.32 -12.10
N ILE A 73 0.04 -10.76 -13.31
CA ILE A 73 -0.11 -12.17 -13.72
C ILE A 73 0.95 -13.02 -13.01
N GLN A 74 0.65 -14.28 -12.75
CA GLN A 74 1.63 -15.24 -12.27
C GLN A 74 2.81 -15.37 -13.26
N GLY A 75 4.05 -15.33 -12.76
CA GLY A 75 5.24 -15.45 -13.61
C GLY A 75 5.71 -14.11 -14.20
N ASP A 76 5.17 -12.98 -13.73
CA ASP A 76 5.48 -11.66 -14.25
C ASP A 76 5.98 -10.69 -13.16
N ILE A 77 6.72 -9.68 -13.60
CA ILE A 77 7.27 -8.61 -12.76
C ILE A 77 6.91 -7.27 -13.38
N ILE A 78 6.17 -6.46 -12.63
CA ILE A 78 5.75 -5.13 -13.05
C ILE A 78 6.50 -4.07 -12.26
N SER A 79 7.01 -3.06 -12.96
CA SER A 79 7.64 -1.87 -12.37
C SER A 79 6.86 -0.62 -12.77
N LEU A 80 6.45 0.16 -11.78
CA LEU A 80 5.71 1.41 -11.92
C LEU A 80 6.58 2.57 -11.44
N SER A 81 6.63 3.61 -12.27
CA SER A 81 7.36 4.84 -12.03
C SER A 81 6.49 5.90 -11.33
N GLU A 82 7.08 7.05 -11.00
CA GLU A 82 6.35 8.18 -10.41
C GLU A 82 5.23 8.70 -11.34
N GLU A 83 5.40 8.62 -12.66
CA GLU A 83 4.36 9.05 -13.60
C GLU A 83 3.17 8.07 -13.64
N ASP A 84 3.42 6.77 -13.44
CA ASP A 84 2.35 5.75 -13.38
C ASP A 84 1.53 5.87 -12.08
N LEU A 85 2.17 6.35 -11.02
CA LEU A 85 1.57 6.55 -9.69
C LEU A 85 1.10 7.99 -9.44
N LYS A 86 1.10 8.82 -10.49
CA LYS A 86 0.77 10.23 -10.39
C LYS A 86 -0.65 10.44 -9.86
N GLY A 87 -0.76 11.27 -8.83
CA GLY A 87 -2.04 11.58 -8.19
C GLY A 87 -2.45 10.62 -7.07
N VAL A 88 -1.72 9.53 -6.86
CA VAL A 88 -1.89 8.71 -5.65
C VAL A 88 -1.33 9.48 -4.46
N LYS A 89 -2.19 9.79 -3.49
CA LYS A 89 -1.82 10.44 -2.23
C LYS A 89 -2.56 9.76 -1.09
N CYS A 90 -1.86 9.40 -0.03
CA CYS A 90 -2.44 8.87 1.20
C CYS A 90 -2.30 9.93 2.31
N LEU A 91 -3.43 10.28 2.93
CA LEU A 91 -3.47 11.29 3.98
C LEU A 91 -3.37 10.66 5.38
N GLY A 92 -3.70 9.37 5.49
CA GLY A 92 -3.45 8.58 6.69
C GLY A 92 -2.31 7.59 6.48
N LYS A 93 -2.48 6.39 7.03
CA LYS A 93 -1.52 5.30 6.91
C LYS A 93 -1.54 4.71 5.49
N MET A 94 -0.38 4.64 4.83
CA MET A 94 -0.24 3.97 3.54
C MET A 94 0.03 2.48 3.73
N GLN A 95 -0.82 1.66 3.15
CA GLN A 95 -0.71 0.20 3.18
C GLN A 95 -0.72 -0.36 1.76
N VAL A 96 -0.06 -1.50 1.58
CA VAL A 96 -0.23 -2.34 0.40
C VAL A 96 -1.06 -3.55 0.79
N ASN A 97 -2.06 -3.88 -0.02
CA ASN A 97 -2.90 -5.05 0.17
C ASN A 97 -2.90 -5.92 -1.09
N SER A 98 -2.69 -7.21 -0.92
CA SER A 98 -2.93 -8.26 -1.89
C SER A 98 -4.31 -8.88 -1.65
N ASP A 99 -4.94 -9.38 -2.70
CA ASP A 99 -6.21 -10.12 -2.63
C ASP A 99 -6.09 -11.48 -1.94
N ALA A 100 -4.88 -12.04 -1.86
CA ALA A 100 -4.58 -13.22 -1.05
C ALA A 100 -3.14 -13.23 -0.55
N VAL A 101 -2.90 -14.01 0.51
CA VAL A 101 -1.57 -14.23 1.09
C VAL A 101 -0.69 -14.99 0.10
N ASP A 102 0.53 -14.51 -0.11
CA ASP A 102 1.52 -15.18 -0.94
C ASP A 102 2.95 -14.75 -0.56
N ALA A 103 3.68 -15.64 0.11
CA ALA A 103 5.06 -15.38 0.54
C ALA A 103 6.05 -15.33 -0.64
N ALA A 104 5.64 -15.76 -1.83
CA ALA A 104 6.45 -15.69 -3.05
C ALA A 104 6.07 -14.51 -3.97
N CYS A 105 5.15 -13.64 -3.51
CA CYS A 105 4.84 -12.37 -4.14
C CYS A 105 5.47 -11.23 -3.33
N TYR A 106 6.38 -10.47 -3.95
CA TYR A 106 7.08 -9.38 -3.29
C TYR A 106 6.66 -8.04 -3.86
N VAL A 107 6.43 -7.07 -2.96
CA VAL A 107 6.10 -5.70 -3.35
C VAL A 107 7.11 -4.76 -2.73
N THR A 108 7.75 -3.96 -3.57
CA THR A 108 8.62 -2.86 -3.14
C THR A 108 7.94 -1.55 -3.43
N VAL A 109 7.82 -0.68 -2.42
CA VAL A 109 7.26 0.66 -2.59
C VAL A 109 8.27 1.71 -2.14
N GLY A 110 8.61 2.61 -3.05
CA GLY A 110 9.32 3.86 -2.75
C GLY A 110 8.31 4.96 -2.45
N TYR A 111 8.60 5.82 -1.47
CA TYR A 111 7.70 6.90 -1.10
C TYR A 111 8.44 8.14 -0.61
N LYS A 112 7.70 9.25 -0.54
CA LYS A 112 8.11 10.50 0.09
C LYS A 112 6.98 11.09 0.92
N HIS A 113 7.35 11.97 1.85
CA HIS A 113 6.40 12.81 2.57
C HIS A 113 6.40 14.21 1.98
N GLU A 114 5.20 14.77 1.81
CA GLU A 114 4.94 16.20 1.56
C GLU A 114 4.46 16.86 2.86
#